data_AF-A0A423SWV3-F1
#
_entry.id   AF-A0A423SWV3-F1
#
_cell.length_a   1.000
_cell.length_b   1.000
_cell.length_c   1.000
_cell.angle_alpha   90.00
_cell.angle_beta   90.00
_cell.angle_gamma   90.00
#
_symmetry.space_group_name_H-M   'P 1'
#
loop_
_entity.id
_entity.type
_entity.pdbx_description
1 polymer ?
#
loop_
_entity_poly.entity_id
_entity_poly.type
_entity_poly.pdbx_seq_one_letter_code
_entity_poly.pdbx_strand_id
1 'polypeptide(L)'
;MSLEGWDLCMVRHNRSNSEGSLSEVSRPPQEMDLPVLEATDTLHRNSTKFLDCSRSQQYDELRRAYADILYRWGLLKQRAMVLKYLQAQPPAHKGVEFPTDCVHCGQSAKGPQCRYCRCFSFSCSICHVAVKGASNFCVVCGH
;
A
#
# COMPACT_ATOMS: atom_id res chain seq x y z
N MET A 1 3.05 -25.41 33.87
CA MET A 1 3.09 -26.28 32.67
C MET A 1 3.96 -25.58 31.64
N SER A 2 4.88 -26.35 31.05
CA SER A 2 6.12 -25.91 30.39
C SER A 2 5.94 -25.04 29.14
N LEU A 3 6.98 -24.25 28.87
CA LEU A 3 7.32 -23.60 27.59
C LEU A 3 7.64 -24.63 26.47
N GLU A 4 7.81 -24.07 25.26
CA GLU A 4 8.35 -24.61 23.99
C GLU A 4 7.25 -24.73 22.91
N GLY A 5 7.30 -24.10 21.73
CA GLY A 5 8.44 -23.74 20.88
C GLY A 5 8.46 -24.69 19.67
N TRP A 6 8.76 -24.13 18.47
CA TRP A 6 9.26 -24.83 17.26
C TRP A 6 8.15 -25.26 16.27
N ASP A 7 8.26 -25.21 14.94
CA ASP A 7 9.39 -24.94 14.04
C ASP A 7 8.89 -24.54 12.64
N LEU A 8 9.67 -23.70 11.96
CA LEU A 8 9.65 -23.58 10.50
C LEU A 8 10.36 -24.82 9.91
N CYS A 9 9.83 -25.37 8.81
CA CYS A 9 10.55 -25.74 7.57
C CYS A 9 9.99 -27.03 6.91
N MET A 10 10.19 -27.10 5.58
CA MET A 10 10.14 -28.29 4.72
C MET A 10 8.77 -28.75 4.19
N VAL A 11 8.25 -28.05 3.18
CA VAL A 11 7.56 -28.76 2.09
C VAL A 11 8.51 -28.82 0.89
N ARG A 12 9.35 -29.87 0.89
CA ARG A 12 10.04 -30.35 -0.30
C ARG A 12 8.99 -30.76 -1.33
N HIS A 13 8.84 -30.02 -2.43
CA HIS A 13 8.30 -30.58 -3.65
C HIS A 13 9.44 -31.02 -4.55
N ASN A 14 9.60 -32.33 -4.59
CA ASN A 14 10.49 -33.07 -5.46
C ASN A 14 10.04 -32.86 -6.92
N ARG A 15 10.87 -32.25 -7.77
CA ARG A 15 10.77 -32.37 -9.24
C ARG A 15 12.16 -32.48 -9.83
N SER A 16 12.58 -33.72 -10.06
CA SER A 16 13.74 -34.06 -10.90
C SER A 16 13.30 -34.20 -12.35
N ASN A 17 14.07 -33.58 -13.25
CA ASN A 17 14.45 -34.00 -14.62
C ASN A 17 14.83 -32.73 -15.40
N SER A 18 15.84 -32.65 -16.26
CA SER A 18 17.09 -33.36 -16.54
C SER A 18 17.79 -32.39 -17.49
N GLU A 19 19.08 -32.07 -17.28
CA GLU A 19 19.82 -31.24 -18.23
C GLU A 19 20.03 -32.02 -19.54
N GLY A 20 19.49 -31.49 -20.65
CA GLY A 20 19.77 -31.96 -21.99
C GLY A 20 20.66 -30.95 -22.70
N SER A 21 21.90 -31.37 -23.00
CA SER A 21 22.85 -30.61 -23.81
C SER A 21 22.72 -30.97 -25.30
N LEU A 22 23.18 -30.04 -26.15
CA LEU A 22 23.58 -30.16 -27.56
C LEU A 22 22.61 -29.67 -28.65
N SER A 23 22.84 -28.45 -29.18
CA SER A 23 23.59 -28.25 -30.43
C SER A 23 23.54 -26.78 -30.89
N GLU A 24 24.70 -26.27 -31.31
CA GLU A 24 24.89 -24.95 -31.92
C GLU A 24 24.30 -24.92 -33.34
N VAL A 25 23.48 -23.91 -33.65
CA VAL A 25 23.17 -23.47 -35.02
C VAL A 25 23.27 -21.93 -35.08
N SER A 26 23.97 -21.42 -36.08
CA SER A 26 24.35 -20.01 -36.24
C SER A 26 23.46 -19.21 -37.22
N ARG A 27 23.17 -17.94 -36.84
CA ARG A 27 22.89 -16.68 -37.61
C ARG A 27 21.58 -16.50 -38.41
N PRO A 28 21.12 -15.24 -38.72
CA PRO A 28 21.80 -13.91 -38.68
C PRO A 28 21.04 -12.76 -37.94
N PRO A 29 21.63 -11.54 -37.83
CA PRO A 29 21.06 -10.41 -37.09
C PRO A 29 20.23 -9.48 -37.99
N GLN A 30 19.03 -9.08 -37.57
CA GLN A 30 18.37 -7.87 -38.08
C GLN A 30 17.62 -7.16 -36.95
N GLU A 31 18.08 -5.95 -36.67
CA GLU A 31 17.37 -4.92 -35.93
C GLU A 31 16.01 -4.62 -36.60
N MET A 32 14.99 -4.30 -35.80
CA MET A 32 14.20 -3.06 -35.94
C MET A 32 13.00 -3.06 -34.97
N ASP A 33 12.98 -2.01 -34.16
CA ASP A 33 11.84 -1.28 -33.63
C ASP A 33 10.92 -1.92 -32.57
N LEU A 34 11.27 -1.61 -31.31
CA LEU A 34 10.33 -1.35 -30.22
C LEU A 34 9.23 -0.39 -30.69
N PRO A 35 7.94 -0.73 -30.44
CA PRO A 35 7.34 -0.27 -29.19
C PRO A 35 6.35 -1.31 -28.61
N VAL A 36 6.85 -2.28 -27.83
CA VAL A 36 6.01 -3.33 -27.20
C VAL A 36 6.40 -3.54 -25.74
N LEU A 37 6.54 -2.45 -24.96
CA LEU A 37 6.77 -2.56 -23.51
C LEU A 37 5.54 -2.24 -22.66
N GLU A 38 4.58 -1.44 -23.14
CA GLU A 38 3.42 -1.05 -22.33
C GLU A 38 2.25 -2.04 -22.41
N ALA A 39 2.09 -2.75 -23.53
CA ALA A 39 1.00 -3.71 -23.71
C ALA A 39 1.22 -5.05 -23.00
N THR A 40 2.48 -5.47 -22.83
CA THR A 40 2.84 -6.76 -22.22
C THR A 40 2.70 -6.74 -20.69
N ASP A 41 2.99 -5.61 -20.05
CA ASP A 41 2.86 -5.44 -18.59
C ASP A 41 1.40 -5.51 -18.10
N THR A 42 0.47 -4.96 -18.88
CA THR A 42 -0.96 -5.00 -18.53
C THR A 42 -1.55 -6.40 -18.65
N LEU A 43 -1.13 -7.19 -19.64
CA LEU A 43 -1.54 -8.59 -19.80
C LEU A 43 -0.96 -9.49 -18.69
N HIS A 44 0.28 -9.25 -18.27
CA HIS A 44 0.93 -10.05 -17.22
C HIS A 44 0.28 -9.82 -15.84
N ARG A 45 -0.08 -8.56 -15.54
CA ARG A 45 -0.77 -8.19 -14.30
C ARG A 45 -2.24 -8.67 -14.24
N ASN A 46 -2.89 -8.82 -15.39
CA ASN A 46 -4.23 -9.39 -15.48
C ASN A 46 -4.20 -10.92 -15.40
N SER A 47 -3.16 -11.57 -15.95
CA SER A 47 -2.97 -13.02 -15.91
C SER A 47 -2.68 -13.59 -14.52
N THR A 48 -2.23 -12.75 -13.58
CA THR A 48 -1.96 -13.14 -12.18
C THR A 48 -3.20 -13.09 -11.27
N LYS A 49 -4.32 -12.51 -11.74
CA LYS A 49 -5.58 -12.49 -11.00
C LYS A 49 -6.51 -13.57 -11.55
N PHE A 50 -6.99 -14.44 -10.68
CA PHE A 50 -7.97 -15.48 -11.04
C PHE A 50 -9.32 -14.87 -11.48
N LEU A 51 -9.65 -13.69 -10.96
CA LEU A 51 -10.86 -12.97 -11.32
C LEU A 51 -10.59 -11.96 -12.44
N ASP A 52 -11.55 -11.91 -13.35
CA ASP A 52 -11.62 -10.95 -14.45
C ASP A 52 -11.45 -9.50 -13.97
N CYS A 53 -10.41 -8.83 -14.48
CA CYS A 53 -10.05 -7.47 -14.09
C CYS A 53 -11.13 -6.46 -14.50
N SER A 54 -11.88 -6.74 -15.57
CA SER A 54 -12.96 -5.87 -16.07
C SER A 54 -14.12 -5.72 -15.09
N ARG A 55 -14.35 -6.75 -14.24
CA ARG A 55 -15.43 -6.79 -13.24
C ARG A 55 -14.93 -6.57 -11.81
N SER A 56 -13.67 -6.17 -11.66
CA SER A 56 -13.04 -5.90 -10.35
C SER A 56 -13.86 -4.96 -9.45
N GLN A 57 -14.44 -3.91 -10.03
CA GLN A 57 -15.27 -2.96 -9.30
C GLN A 57 -16.55 -3.60 -8.71
N GLN A 58 -17.23 -4.46 -9.48
CA GLN A 58 -18.43 -5.18 -9.03
C GLN A 58 -18.09 -6.14 -7.88
N TYR A 59 -16.95 -6.83 -7.97
CA TYR A 59 -16.48 -7.69 -6.87
C TYR A 59 -16.17 -6.89 -5.60
N ASP A 60 -15.62 -5.69 -5.73
CA ASP A 60 -15.37 -4.80 -4.59
C ASP A 60 -16.67 -4.28 -3.97
N GLU A 61 -17.71 -4.01 -4.76
CA GLU A 61 -19.04 -3.65 -4.26
C GLU A 61 -19.68 -4.79 -3.47
N LEU A 62 -19.61 -6.02 -3.98
CA LEU A 62 -20.10 -7.21 -3.27
C LEU A 62 -19.35 -7.44 -1.95
N ARG A 63 -18.02 -7.29 -1.96
CA ARG A 63 -17.19 -7.37 -0.74
C ARG A 63 -17.55 -6.29 0.27
N ARG A 64 -17.85 -5.07 -0.18
CA ARG A 64 -18.32 -3.97 0.69
C ARG A 64 -19.67 -4.29 1.33
N ALA A 65 -20.65 -4.72 0.54
CA ALA A 65 -21.97 -5.12 1.06
C ALA A 65 -21.86 -6.26 2.09
N TYR A 66 -21.02 -7.26 1.82
CA TYR A 66 -20.76 -8.33 2.77
C TYR A 66 -20.06 -7.83 4.04
N ALA A 67 -19.07 -6.93 3.92
CA ALA A 67 -18.40 -6.31 5.05
C ALA A 67 -19.37 -5.51 5.95
N ASP A 68 -20.41 -4.90 5.37
CA ASP A 68 -21.46 -4.20 6.11
C ASP A 68 -22.38 -5.16 6.90
N ILE A 69 -22.69 -6.32 6.32
CA ILE A 69 -23.42 -7.38 7.05
C ILE A 69 -22.59 -7.85 8.25
N LEU A 70 -21.31 -8.15 8.03
CA LEU A 70 -20.38 -8.54 9.10
C LEU A 70 -20.25 -7.48 10.19
N TYR A 71 -20.28 -6.20 9.80
CA TYR A 71 -20.26 -5.08 10.75
C TYR A 71 -21.49 -5.10 11.66
N ARG A 72 -22.68 -5.25 11.07
CA ARG A 72 -23.96 -5.29 11.82
C ARG A 72 -24.05 -6.49 12.76
N TRP A 73 -23.36 -7.58 12.43
CA TRP A 73 -23.27 -8.77 13.29
C TRP A 73 -22.13 -8.71 14.32
N GLY A 74 -21.36 -7.63 14.38
CA GLY A 74 -20.25 -7.48 15.33
C GLY A 74 -18.98 -8.28 14.97
N LEU A 75 -18.92 -8.89 13.79
CA LEU A 75 -17.80 -9.72 13.31
C LEU A 75 -16.68 -8.87 12.71
N LEU A 76 -16.07 -8.01 13.53
CA LEU A 76 -15.11 -7.00 13.09
C LEU A 76 -13.81 -7.58 12.51
N LYS A 77 -13.34 -8.72 13.02
CA LYS A 77 -12.12 -9.39 12.51
C LYS A 77 -12.33 -9.91 11.10
N GLN A 78 -13.47 -10.57 10.85
CA GLN A 78 -13.86 -11.07 9.54
C GLN A 78 -14.06 -9.92 8.56
N ARG A 79 -14.69 -8.83 9.01
CA ARG A 79 -14.83 -7.61 8.21
C ARG A 79 -13.47 -7.08 7.75
N ALA A 80 -12.50 -6.96 8.67
CA ALA A 80 -11.15 -6.50 8.31
C ALA A 80 -10.47 -7.42 7.28
N MET A 81 -10.64 -8.74 7.41
CA MET A 81 -10.11 -9.69 6.42
C MET A 81 -10.71 -9.47 5.03
N VAL A 82 -12.03 -9.24 4.92
CA VAL A 82 -12.70 -8.96 3.65
C VAL A 82 -12.21 -7.64 3.04
N LEU A 83 -12.14 -6.58 3.85
CA LEU A 83 -11.76 -5.24 3.40
C LEU A 83 -10.31 -5.16 2.91
N LYS A 84 -9.41 -6.02 3.41
CA LYS A 84 -8.01 -6.09 2.95
C LYS A 84 -7.87 -6.41 1.45
N TYR A 85 -8.86 -7.10 0.86
CA TYR A 85 -8.81 -7.56 -0.52
C TYR A 85 -9.55 -6.64 -1.51
N LEU A 86 -10.04 -5.48 -1.06
CA LEU A 86 -10.58 -4.47 -1.96
C LEU A 86 -9.46 -3.92 -2.85
N GLN A 87 -9.71 -3.86 -4.16
CA GLN A 87 -8.75 -3.32 -5.12
C GLN A 87 -8.76 -1.79 -5.11
N ALA A 88 -9.91 -1.19 -4.84
CA ALA A 88 -10.03 0.25 -4.64
C ALA A 88 -9.28 0.69 -3.38
N GLN A 89 -8.33 1.62 -3.54
CA GLN A 89 -7.74 2.29 -2.39
C GLN A 89 -8.83 3.05 -1.61
N PRO A 90 -8.76 3.08 -0.27
CA PRO A 90 -9.62 3.94 0.51
C PRO A 90 -9.52 5.38 -0.01
N PRO A 91 -10.64 6.13 -0.10
CA PRO A 91 -10.58 7.53 -0.49
C PRO A 91 -9.65 8.28 0.46
N ALA A 92 -8.90 9.25 -0.07
CA ALA A 92 -8.02 10.09 0.73
C ALA A 92 -8.80 10.65 1.93
N HIS A 93 -8.17 10.58 3.11
CA HIS A 93 -8.79 11.00 4.35
C HIS A 93 -9.23 12.47 4.24
N LYS A 94 -10.55 12.70 4.16
CA LYS A 94 -11.17 14.02 4.19
C LYS A 94 -11.27 14.50 5.63
N GLY A 95 -10.11 14.69 6.27
CA GLY A 95 -10.01 15.20 7.63
C GLY A 95 -9.89 16.71 7.69
N VAL A 96 -10.02 17.26 8.90
CA VAL A 96 -9.62 18.64 9.18
C VAL A 96 -8.11 18.75 8.98
N GLU A 97 -7.68 19.58 8.04
CA GLU A 97 -6.27 19.97 7.90
C GLU A 97 -5.99 21.15 8.84
N PHE A 98 -4.89 21.08 9.58
CA PHE A 98 -4.39 22.19 10.39
C PHE A 98 -3.23 22.87 9.64
N PRO A 99 -3.50 23.90 8.80
CA PRO A 99 -2.43 24.70 8.24
C PRO A 99 -1.78 25.51 9.36
N THR A 100 -0.46 25.42 9.47
CA THR A 100 0.33 26.19 10.44
C THR A 100 1.35 27.02 9.70
N ASP A 101 1.54 28.27 10.10
CA ASP A 101 2.58 29.10 9.52
C ASP A 101 3.94 28.74 10.11
N CYS A 102 4.95 28.61 9.26
CA CYS A 102 6.28 28.29 9.71
C CYS A 102 6.89 29.46 10.48
N VAL A 103 7.27 29.23 11.74
CA VAL A 103 7.90 30.24 12.62
C VAL A 103 9.18 30.84 12.02
N HIS A 104 9.88 30.09 11.16
CA HIS A 104 11.16 30.53 10.59
C HIS A 104 11.05 31.33 9.29
N CYS A 105 10.08 31.02 8.43
CA CYS A 105 9.97 31.66 7.10
C CYS A 105 8.62 32.33 6.83
N GLY A 106 7.67 32.24 7.77
CA GLY A 106 6.34 32.82 7.65
C GLY A 106 5.45 32.18 6.57
N GLN A 107 5.92 31.13 5.90
CA GLN A 107 5.13 30.46 4.86
C GLN A 107 4.20 29.41 5.43
N SER A 108 3.03 29.30 4.81
CA SER A 108 2.03 28.29 5.19
C SER A 108 2.59 26.88 4.98
N ALA A 109 2.68 26.12 6.07
CA ALA A 109 3.17 24.76 6.08
C ALA A 109 2.01 23.79 6.29
N LYS A 110 1.88 22.84 5.35
CA LYS A 110 0.95 21.71 5.46
C LYS A 110 1.72 20.50 5.99
N GLY A 111 1.55 20.22 7.29
CA GLY A 111 2.20 19.12 7.98
C GLY A 111 3.38 19.55 8.87
N PRO A 112 4.14 18.59 9.40
CA PRO A 112 5.09 18.82 10.49
C PRO A 112 6.35 19.58 10.07
N GLN A 113 6.66 19.64 8.77
CA GLN A 113 7.86 20.27 8.24
C GLN A 113 7.52 21.25 7.14
N CYS A 114 8.12 22.44 7.19
CA CYS A 114 7.98 23.44 6.15
C CYS A 114 8.68 22.99 4.86
N ARG A 115 8.04 23.22 3.71
CA ARG A 115 8.60 22.87 2.39
C ARG A 115 9.79 23.74 1.98
N TYR A 116 9.85 24.98 2.48
CA TYR A 116 10.86 25.96 2.09
C TYR A 116 12.13 25.86 2.94
N CYS A 117 12.01 26.07 4.25
CA CYS A 117 13.16 26.07 5.15
C CYS A 117 13.49 24.69 5.72
N ARG A 118 12.63 23.69 5.53
CA ARG A 118 12.76 22.34 6.10
C ARG A 118 12.83 22.32 7.64
N CYS A 119 12.51 23.42 8.31
CA CYS A 119 12.32 23.47 9.77
C CYS A 119 10.94 22.89 10.13
N PHE A 120 10.77 22.55 11.41
CA PHE A 120 9.49 22.12 11.93
C PHE A 120 8.48 23.27 11.93
N SER A 121 7.23 22.96 11.59
CA SER A 121 6.16 23.94 11.48
C SER A 121 5.59 24.36 12.84
N PHE A 122 5.59 23.44 13.81
CA PHE A 122 5.06 23.64 15.16
C PHE A 122 5.90 22.88 16.20
N SER A 123 5.79 23.30 17.45
CA SER A 123 6.39 22.64 18.61
C SER A 123 5.31 22.35 19.65
N CYS A 124 5.55 21.34 20.50
CA CYS A 124 4.61 21.01 21.57
C CYS A 124 4.49 22.17 22.56
N SER A 125 3.28 22.57 22.93
CA SER A 125 3.03 23.61 23.94
C SER A 125 3.49 23.23 25.35
N ILE A 126 3.67 21.94 25.63
CA ILE A 126 4.10 21.42 26.94
C ILE A 126 5.63 21.29 27.03
N CYS A 127 6.26 20.64 26.03
CA CYS A 127 7.69 20.35 26.08
C CYS A 127 8.55 21.20 25.13
N HIS A 128 7.93 22.03 24.29
CA HIS A 128 8.60 22.88 23.29
C HIS A 128 9.49 22.12 22.28
N VAL A 129 9.35 20.79 22.21
CA VAL A 129 10.04 19.94 21.24
C VAL A 129 9.11 19.67 20.05
N ALA A 130 9.67 19.76 18.85
CA ALA A 130 8.97 19.39 17.62
C ALA A 130 9.12 17.88 17.35
N VAL A 131 8.02 17.24 16.93
CA VAL A 131 7.98 15.79 16.65
C VAL A 131 7.45 15.54 15.24
N LYS A 132 7.95 14.48 14.60
CA LYS A 132 7.46 14.01 13.28
C LYS A 132 6.23 13.09 13.37
N GLY A 133 5.82 12.75 14.59
CA GLY A 133 4.76 11.78 14.86
C GLY A 133 3.36 12.39 14.88
N ALA A 134 2.41 11.64 15.44
CA ALA A 134 1.06 12.13 15.67
C ALA A 134 1.07 13.37 16.57
N SER A 135 0.30 14.37 16.18
CA SER A 135 0.13 15.64 16.88
C SER A 135 -1.36 15.90 17.05
N ASN A 136 -1.74 16.41 18.21
CA ASN A 136 -3.11 16.79 18.53
C ASN A 136 -3.16 18.30 18.68
N PHE A 137 -4.14 18.92 18.04
CA PHE A 137 -4.38 20.35 18.14
C PHE A 137 -5.74 20.59 18.78
N CYS A 138 -5.79 21.47 19.75
CA CYS A 138 -7.06 21.92 20.31
C CYS A 138 -7.79 22.79 19.28
N VAL A 139 -9.00 22.39 18.89
CA VAL A 139 -9.81 23.15 17.91
C VAL A 139 -10.26 24.51 18.47
N VAL A 140 -10.27 24.68 19.80
CA VAL A 140 -10.70 25.94 20.45
C VAL A 140 -9.56 26.96 20.54
N CYS A 141 -8.34 26.51 20.87
CA CYS A 141 -7.22 27.42 21.16
C CYS A 141 -5.97 27.22 20.28
N GLY A 142 -5.93 26.20 19.43
CA GLY A 142 -4.85 25.98 18.47
C GLY A 142 -3.53 25.45 19.04
N HIS A 143 -3.48 25.13 20.34
CA HIS A 143 -2.33 24.52 21.02
C HIS A 143 -2.19 23.02 20.79
#